data_AF-A0A7K3KPV2-F1
#
_entry.id   AF-A0A7K3KPV2-F1
#
_cell.length_a   1.000
_cell.length_b   1.000
_cell.length_c   1.000
_cell.angle_alpha   90.00
_cell.angle_beta   90.00
_cell.angle_gamma   90.00
#
_symmetry.space_group_name_H-M   'P 1'
#
loop_
_entity.id
_entity.type
_entity.pdbx_description
1 polymer ?
#
loop_
_entity_poly.entity_id
_entity_poly.type
_entity_poly.pdbx_seq_one_letter_code
_entity_poly.pdbx_strand_id
1 'polypeptide(L)' 'MNEFSAIINYIEEHLEDNIDMKKIEQLARVSEYNFQKIFSVLSGLTLGDYIRKRRLSKSLYDLRET' A
#
# COMPACT_ATOMS: atom_id res chain seq x y z
N MET A 1 -9.50 -10.72 11.93
CA MET A 1 -8.49 -9.94 11.20
C MET A 1 -9.18 -9.27 10.02
N ASN A 2 -9.01 -7.95 9.85
CA ASN A 2 -9.58 -7.22 8.72
C ASN A 2 -8.71 -7.47 7.49
N GLU A 3 -9.28 -8.03 6.41
CA GLU A 3 -8.56 -8.36 5.15
C GLU A 3 -7.84 -7.12 4.59
N PHE A 4 -8.44 -5.94 4.75
CA PHE A 4 -7.85 -4.67 4.34
C PHE A 4 -6.53 -4.38 5.07
N SER A 5 -6.48 -4.60 6.38
CA SER A 5 -5.26 -4.37 7.18
C SER A 5 -4.11 -5.30 6.76
N ALA A 6 -4.41 -6.55 6.38
CA ALA A 6 -3.40 -7.48 5.88
C ALA A 6 -2.80 -7.01 4.55
N ILE A 7 -3.62 -6.43 3.67
CA ILE A 7 -3.16 -5.87 2.39
C ILE A 7 -2.30 -4.62 2.62
N ILE A 8 -2.69 -3.75 3.56
CA ILE A 8 -1.87 -2.59 3.94
C ILE A 8 -0.53 -3.04 4.49
N ASN A 9 -0.50 -4.05 5.37
CA ASN A 9 0.76 -4.58 5.89
C ASN A 9 1.67 -5.12 4.77
N TYR A 10 1.10 -5.88 3.83
CA TYR A 10 1.84 -6.34 2.65
C TYR A 10 2.45 -5.17 1.86
N ILE A 11 1.70 -4.09 1.64
CA ILE A 11 2.20 -2.89 0.96
C ILE A 11 3.34 -2.24 1.77
N GLU A 12 3.19 -2.10 3.09
CA GLU A 12 4.21 -1.50 3.97
C GLU A 12 5.52 -2.31 4.00
N GLU A 13 5.43 -3.64 4.00
CA GLU A 13 6.59 -4.53 3.97
C GLU A 13 7.35 -4.47 2.64
N HIS A 14 6.67 -4.12 1.54
CA HIS A 14 7.24 -4.08 0.18
C HIS A 14 7.44 -2.65 -0.34
N LEU A 15 7.52 -1.64 0.53
CA LEU A 15 7.69 -0.24 0.10
C LEU A 15 8.98 -0.01 -0.69
N GLU A 16 10.06 -0.74 -0.42
CA GLU A 16 11.33 -0.58 -1.13
C GLU A 16 11.42 -1.42 -2.41
N ASP A 17 10.52 -2.39 -2.56
CA ASP A 17 10.48 -3.34 -3.66
C ASP A 17 9.34 -3.03 -4.65
N ASN A 18 9.21 -3.89 -5.65
CA ASN A 18 8.04 -3.89 -6.52
C ASN A 18 6.86 -4.53 -5.79
N ILE A 19 5.78 -3.75 -5.62
CA ILE A 19 4.52 -4.23 -5.07
C ILE A 19 3.79 -5.06 -6.13
N ASP A 20 3.52 -6.34 -5.83
CA ASP A 20 2.80 -7.23 -6.73
C ASP A 20 1.28 -7.02 -6.63
N MET A 21 0.71 -6.34 -7.64
CA MET A 21 -0.72 -6.10 -7.71
C MET A 21 -1.53 -7.40 -7.82
N LYS A 22 -0.99 -8.47 -8.43
CA LYS A 22 -1.67 -9.77 -8.46
C LYS A 22 -1.78 -10.38 -7.07
N LYS A 23 -0.77 -10.16 -6.21
CA LYS A 23 -0.84 -10.59 -4.82
C LYS A 23 -1.92 -9.84 -4.05
N ILE A 24 -2.05 -8.53 -4.31
CA ILE A 24 -3.12 -7.70 -3.74
C ILE A 24 -4.49 -8.20 -4.18
N GLU A 25 -4.69 -8.51 -5.47
CA GLU A 25 -5.95 -9.08 -5.97
C GLU A 25 -6.30 -10.41 -5.28
N GLN A 26 -5.33 -11.30 -5.10
CA GLN A 26 -5.51 -12.58 -4.40
C GLN A 26 -5.94 -12.39 -2.93
N LEU A 27 -5.34 -11.41 -2.25
CA LEU A 27 -5.65 -11.08 -0.85
C LEU A 27 -7.01 -10.38 -0.72
N ALA A 28 -7.34 -9.48 -1.66
CA ALA A 28 -8.55 -8.65 -1.63
C ALA A 28 -9.78 -9.33 -2.24
N ARG A 29 -9.59 -10.43 -3.01
CA ARG A 29 -10.63 -11.15 -3.76
C ARG A 29 -11.43 -10.25 -4.71
N VAL A 30 -10.81 -9.16 -5.16
CA VAL A 30 -11.34 -8.20 -6.13
C VAL A 30 -10.24 -7.85 -7.13
N SER A 31 -10.65 -7.34 -8.30
CA SER A 31 -9.69 -6.83 -9.28
C SER A 31 -8.90 -5.64 -8.74
N GLU A 32 -7.73 -5.40 -9.30
CA GLU A 32 -6.83 -4.28 -8.98
C GLU A 32 -7.58 -2.95 -9.07
N TYR A 33 -8.38 -2.78 -10.13
CA TYR A 33 -9.21 -1.59 -10.31
C TYR A 33 -10.18 -1.37 -9.15
N ASN A 34 -10.90 -2.42 -8.74
CA ASN A 34 -11.84 -2.33 -7.62
C ASN A 34 -11.12 -2.08 -6.30
N PHE A 35 -9.97 -2.73 -6.09
CA PHE A 35 -9.15 -2.48 -4.91
C PHE A 35 -8.69 -1.02 -4.85
N GLN A 36 -8.12 -0.47 -5.92
CA GLN A 36 -7.68 0.92 -5.98
C GLN A 36 -8.84 1.90 -5.73
N LYS A 37 -10.03 1.60 -6.26
CA LYS A 37 -11.24 2.42 -6.04
C LYS A 37 -11.68 2.37 -4.58
N ILE A 38 -11.79 1.18 -3.98
CA ILE A 38 -12.16 1.00 -2.56
C ILE A 38 -11.12 1.68 -1.66
N PHE A 39 -9.84 1.45 -1.91
CA PHE A 39 -8.74 2.09 -1.19
C PHE A 39 -8.86 3.61 -1.24
N SER A 40 -9.14 4.18 -2.41
CA SER A 40 -9.26 5.63 -2.58
C SER A 40 -10.46 6.20 -1.83
N VAL A 41 -11.59 5.49 -1.83
CA VAL A 41 -12.78 5.88 -1.06
C VAL A 41 -12.52 5.83 0.44
N LEU A 42 -11.79 4.83 0.93
CA LEU A 42 -11.52 4.65 2.36
C LEU A 42 -10.43 5.58 2.91
N SER A 43 -9.36 5.80 2.13
CA SER A 43 -8.18 6.56 2.57
C SER A 43 -8.19 8.02 2.15
N GLY A 44 -9.04 8.41 1.18
CA GLY A 44 -9.01 9.72 0.55
C GLY A 44 -7.79 9.96 -0.35
N LEU A 45 -6.99 8.92 -0.65
CA LEU A 45 -5.78 8.98 -1.47
C LEU A 45 -5.79 7.89 -2.53
N THR A 46 -5.19 8.12 -3.69
CA THR A 46 -4.90 7.02 -4.61
C THR A 46 -3.89 6.07 -3.97
N LEU A 47 -3.93 4.79 -4.34
CA LEU A 47 -2.94 3.80 -3.87
C LEU A 47 -1.51 4.24 -4.22
N GLY A 48 -1.30 4.83 -5.40
CA GLY A 48 -0.01 5.37 -5.81
C GLY A 48 0.46 6.53 -4.92
N ASP A 49 -0.44 7.46 -4.55
CA ASP A 49 -0.09 8.58 -3.66
C ASP A 49 0.25 8.09 -2.26
N TYR A 50 -0.49 7.10 -1.76
CA TYR A 50 -0.17 6.43 -0.50
C TYR A 50 1.26 5.86 -0.54
N ILE A 51 1.57 5.01 -1.52
CA ILE A 51 2.88 4.37 -1.65
C ILE A 51 4.01 5.42 -1.74
N ARG A 52 3.83 6.47 -2.56
CA ARG A 52 4.82 7.56 -2.68
C ARG A 52 5.07 8.27 -1.36
N LYS A 53 4.01 8.64 -0.63
CA LYS A 53 4.12 9.31 0.67
C LYS A 53 4.79 8.42 1.72
N ARG A 54 4.48 7.13 1.73
CA ARG A 54 5.08 6.16 2.64
C ARG A 54 6.57 5.97 2.36
N ARG A 55 6.97 5.81 1.10
CA ARG A 55 8.39 5.77 0.67
C ARG A 55 9.15 7.02 1.14
N LEU A 56 8.60 8.22 0.89
CA LEU A 56 9.22 9.46 1.33
C LEU A 56 9.36 9.53 2.86
N SER A 57 8.29 9.17 3.59
CA SER A 57 8.33 9.16 5.06
C SER A 57 9.35 8.16 5.62
N LYS A 58 9.52 7.00 4.97
CA LYS A 58 10.49 5.99 5.37
C LYS A 58 11.92 6.48 5.14
N SER A 59 12.22 7.00 3.96
CA SER A 59 13.55 7.56 3.67
C SER A 59 13.93 8.72 4.59
N LEU A 60 12.96 9.57 4.97
CA LEU A 60 13.18 10.64 5.95
C LEU A 60 13.50 10.09 7.35
N TYR A 61 12.88 8.97 7.74
CA TYR A 61 13.18 8.30 9.00
C TYR A 61 14.60 7.74 8.98
N ASP A 62 14.98 7.04 7.91
CA ASP A 62 16.32 6.44 7.76
C ASP A 62 17.43 7.50 7.82
N LEU A 63 17.21 8.67 7.19
CA LEU A 63 18.15 9.80 7.23
C LEU A 63 18.30 10.42 8.63
N ARG A 64 17.28 10.37 9.48
CA ARG A 64 17.32 10.95 10.84
C ARG A 64 18.00 10.02 11.84
N GLU A 65 17.95 8.71 11.60
CA GLU A 65 18.58 7.70 12.45
C GLU A 65 20.03 7.39 12.05
N THR A 66 20.59 8.15 11.09
CA THR A 66 22.01 8.12 10.68
C THR A 66 22.78 9.27 11.36
#